data_AF-A0A2S8ZKK0-F1
#
_entry.id   AF-A0A2S8ZKK0-F1
#
_cell.length_a   1.000
_cell.length_b   1.000
_cell.length_c   1.000
_cell.angle_alpha   90.00
_cell.angle_beta   90.00
_cell.angle_gamma   90.00
#
_symmetry.space_group_name_H-M   'P 1'
#
loop_
_entity.id
_entity.type
_entity.pdbx_description
1 polymer ?
#
loop_
_entity_poly.entity_id
_entity_poly.type
_entity_poly.pdbx_seq_one_letter_code
_entity_poly.pdbx_strand_id
1 'polypeptide(L)'
;MGNGYDSPPQGEYGVLADELRRLAERLAELETPTGTSVNSLVDQVQEAIANINTTVTAAISANSYTRPQIDNLVANPPSGSNVTGNVAASGNLSVGGTTTATGDIFTPNATPAVTAYTNAYINGDGRLSKGASSARYKVNIEPVDPASLGPIFPQLNEFEMRSDPDHTVRIGHIAEHLAADPALQRFVVYAEIDGEPLPDSIDFISLLLAQTAQLQQRVVTLEAQVH
;
A
#
# COMPACT_ATOMS: atom_id res chain seq x y z
N MET A 1 102.34 50.18 -16.97
CA MET A 1 102.46 49.51 -15.65
C MET A 1 101.07 49.10 -15.21
N GLY A 2 100.89 47.79 -14.95
CA GLY A 2 99.73 47.20 -14.27
C GLY A 2 98.43 47.12 -15.07
N ASN A 3 97.69 46.02 -15.12
CA ASN A 3 97.91 44.65 -14.67
C ASN A 3 97.10 43.81 -15.65
N GLY A 4 97.74 42.82 -16.29
CA GLY A 4 97.02 41.77 -16.97
C GLY A 4 96.17 41.04 -15.94
N TYR A 5 94.86 41.05 -16.12
CA TYR A 5 94.05 39.96 -15.61
C TYR A 5 94.36 38.79 -16.52
N ASP A 6 95.26 37.92 -16.06
CA ASP A 6 95.37 36.56 -16.55
C ASP A 6 93.96 35.99 -16.56
N SER A 7 93.42 35.82 -17.77
CA SER A 7 92.29 34.93 -17.94
C SER A 7 92.76 33.58 -17.44
N PRO A 8 92.06 32.95 -16.47
CA PRO A 8 92.51 31.68 -15.93
C PRO A 8 92.69 30.69 -17.09
N PRO A 9 93.73 29.82 -17.03
CA PRO A 9 94.03 28.89 -18.09
C PRO A 9 92.79 28.02 -18.37
N GLN A 10 92.57 27.69 -19.64
CA GLN A 10 91.59 26.71 -20.11
C GLN A 10 91.93 25.31 -19.59
N GLY A 11 91.83 25.10 -18.27
CA GLY A 11 91.94 23.83 -17.57
C GLY A 11 90.57 23.39 -17.02
N GLU A 12 90.49 22.16 -16.50
CA GLU A 12 89.27 21.41 -16.10
C GLU A 12 88.10 22.22 -15.49
N TYR A 13 88.36 23.33 -14.79
CA TYR A 13 87.34 24.18 -14.18
C TYR A 13 86.61 25.12 -15.15
N GLY A 14 87.18 25.46 -16.31
CA GLY A 14 86.50 26.29 -17.32
C GLY A 14 85.30 25.56 -17.94
N VAL A 15 85.48 24.26 -18.20
CA VAL A 15 84.41 23.37 -18.69
C VAL A 15 83.29 23.25 -17.65
N LEU A 16 83.62 23.14 -16.36
CA LEU A 16 82.62 23.10 -15.28
C LEU A 16 81.86 24.43 -15.13
N ALA A 17 82.54 25.57 -15.23
CA ALA A 17 81.89 26.89 -15.15
C ALA A 17 80.93 27.14 -16.32
N ASP A 18 81.30 26.70 -17.52
CA ASP A 18 80.44 26.77 -18.70
C ASP A 18 79.24 25.81 -18.58
N GLU A 19 79.44 24.61 -18.05
CA GLU A 19 78.33 23.67 -17.80
C GLU A 19 77.38 24.20 -16.71
N LEU A 20 77.90 24.83 -15.64
CA LEU A 20 77.08 25.46 -14.60
C LEU A 20 76.31 26.68 -15.12
N ARG A 21 76.90 27.50 -15.99
CA ARG A 21 76.20 28.62 -16.65
C ARG A 21 75.11 28.11 -17.58
N ARG A 22 75.41 27.07 -18.37
CA ARG A 22 74.43 26.39 -19.21
C ARG A 22 73.30 25.76 -18.38
N LEU A 23 73.61 25.18 -17.22
CA LEU A 23 72.59 24.67 -16.30
C LEU A 23 71.76 25.80 -15.68
N ALA A 24 72.37 26.92 -15.30
CA ALA A 24 71.66 28.08 -14.77
C ALA A 24 70.75 28.74 -15.82
N GLU A 25 71.18 28.81 -17.08
CA GLU A 25 70.36 29.29 -18.20
C GLU A 25 69.21 28.34 -18.49
N ARG A 26 69.47 27.02 -18.53
CA ARG A 26 68.41 26.01 -18.67
C ARG A 26 67.44 26.01 -17.49
N LEU A 27 67.93 26.29 -16.28
CA LEU A 27 67.11 26.41 -15.09
C LEU A 27 66.25 27.67 -15.17
N ALA A 28 66.80 28.81 -15.60
CA ALA A 28 66.05 30.04 -15.81
C ALA A 28 65.00 29.92 -16.93
N GLU A 29 65.30 29.17 -18.00
CA GLU A 29 64.32 28.83 -19.06
C GLU A 29 63.22 27.88 -18.55
N LEU A 30 63.53 26.98 -17.60
CA LEU A 30 62.53 26.14 -16.93
C LEU A 30 61.69 26.92 -15.91
N GLU A 31 62.31 27.84 -15.17
CA GLU A 31 61.71 28.63 -14.09
C GLU A 31 60.91 29.82 -14.61
N THR A 32 61.10 30.22 -15.88
CA THR A 32 60.33 31.28 -16.53
C THR A 32 59.30 30.65 -17.46
N PRO A 33 58.02 30.54 -17.07
CA PRO A 33 56.97 30.05 -17.95
C PRO A 33 56.97 30.88 -19.23
N THR A 34 57.27 30.24 -20.36
CA THR A 34 57.21 30.92 -21.65
C THR A 34 55.76 31.22 -22.00
N GLY A 35 55.50 32.30 -22.75
CA GLY A 35 54.13 32.59 -23.22
C GLY A 35 53.49 31.39 -23.93
N THR A 36 54.31 30.54 -24.58
CA THR A 36 53.88 29.29 -25.22
C THR A 36 53.39 28.23 -24.23
N SER A 37 54.06 28.01 -23.09
CA SER A 37 53.61 27.02 -22.09
C SER A 37 52.33 27.48 -21.38
N VAL A 38 52.22 28.79 -21.12
CA VAL A 38 50.99 29.39 -20.57
C VAL A 38 49.83 29.26 -21.55
N ASN A 39 50.04 29.56 -22.84
CA ASN A 39 48.98 29.42 -23.86
C ASN A 39 48.55 27.95 -24.03
N SER A 40 49.48 26.99 -24.02
CA SER A 40 49.15 25.56 -24.09
C SER A 40 48.32 25.09 -22.89
N LEU A 41 48.62 25.57 -21.67
CA LEU A 41 47.81 25.27 -20.49
C LEU A 41 46.41 25.89 -20.62
N VAL A 42 46.31 27.13 -21.10
CA VAL A 42 45.01 27.78 -21.33
C VAL A 42 44.17 27.00 -22.33
N ASP A 43 44.77 26.54 -23.44
CA ASP A 43 44.07 25.72 -24.45
C ASP A 43 43.57 24.40 -23.84
N GLN A 44 44.41 23.70 -23.05
CA GLN A 44 44.01 22.47 -22.37
C GLN A 44 42.88 22.68 -21.36
N VAL A 45 42.93 23.80 -20.61
CA VAL A 45 41.86 24.14 -19.65
C VAL A 45 40.56 24.46 -20.39
N GLN A 46 40.62 25.20 -21.49
CA GLN A 46 39.43 25.50 -22.30
C GLN A 46 38.83 24.25 -22.93
N GLU A 47 39.66 23.35 -23.46
CA GLU A 47 39.23 22.05 -23.98
C GLU A 47 38.59 21.19 -22.88
N ALA A 48 39.21 21.13 -21.70
CA ALA A 48 38.66 20.41 -20.56
C ALA A 48 37.30 20.98 -20.13
N ILE A 49 37.12 22.30 -20.09
CA ILE A 49 35.85 22.96 -19.76
C ILE A 49 34.76 22.63 -20.82
N ALA A 50 35.10 22.70 -22.10
CA ALA A 50 34.18 22.33 -23.17
C ALA A 50 33.75 20.85 -23.09
N ASN A 51 34.72 19.97 -22.78
CA ASN A 51 34.49 18.56 -22.58
C ASN A 51 33.63 18.27 -21.33
N ILE A 52 33.79 19.04 -20.26
CA ILE A 52 32.94 18.94 -19.05
C ILE A 52 31.48 19.23 -19.40
N ASN A 53 31.18 20.33 -20.07
CA ASN A 53 29.80 20.69 -20.43
C ASN A 53 29.14 19.61 -21.29
N THR A 54 29.88 19.08 -22.26
CA THR A 54 29.40 18.00 -23.14
C THR A 54 29.14 16.72 -22.35
N THR A 55 30.10 16.31 -21.51
CA THR A 55 30.03 15.07 -20.74
C THR A 55 28.90 15.11 -19.72
N VAL A 56 28.75 16.23 -18.99
CA VAL A 56 27.69 16.40 -17.97
C VAL A 56 26.32 16.40 -18.62
N THR A 57 26.15 17.11 -19.75
CA THR A 57 24.87 17.15 -20.47
C THR A 57 24.46 15.78 -20.97
N ALA A 58 25.40 15.01 -21.53
CA ALA A 58 25.17 13.64 -21.96
C ALA A 58 24.78 12.73 -20.78
N ALA A 59 25.49 12.84 -19.65
CA ALA A 59 25.19 12.06 -18.45
C ALA A 59 23.80 12.35 -17.87
N ILE A 60 23.39 13.63 -17.81
CA ILE A 60 22.05 14.00 -17.35
C ILE A 60 20.99 13.41 -18.28
N SER A 61 21.16 13.58 -19.59
CA SER A 61 20.19 13.10 -20.59
C SER A 61 20.04 11.57 -20.59
N ALA A 62 21.13 10.86 -20.33
CA ALA A 62 21.14 9.39 -20.29
C ALA A 62 20.53 8.82 -19.00
N ASN A 63 20.58 9.56 -17.88
CA ASN A 63 20.26 9.00 -16.56
C ASN A 63 19.08 9.70 -15.86
N SER A 64 18.49 10.72 -16.46
CA SER A 64 17.37 11.47 -15.85
C SER A 64 16.14 11.46 -16.74
N TYR A 65 14.97 11.38 -16.11
CA TYR A 65 13.72 11.62 -16.80
C TYR A 65 13.52 13.12 -17.02
N THR A 66 13.06 13.48 -18.21
CA THR A 66 12.49 14.80 -18.48
C THR A 66 11.17 14.97 -17.75
N ARG A 67 10.77 16.22 -17.50
CA ARG A 67 9.47 16.51 -16.86
C ARG A 67 8.28 15.86 -17.59
N PRO A 68 8.16 15.90 -18.93
CA PRO A 68 7.10 15.19 -19.62
C PRO A 68 7.11 13.67 -19.39
N GLN A 69 8.29 13.05 -19.26
CA GLN A 69 8.38 11.62 -18.95
C GLN A 69 7.89 11.31 -17.54
N ILE A 70 8.25 12.16 -16.56
CA ILE A 70 7.77 12.04 -15.18
C ILE A 70 6.25 12.20 -15.12
N ASP A 71 5.72 13.27 -15.72
CA ASP A 71 4.28 13.54 -15.74
C ASP A 71 3.51 12.38 -16.38
N ASN A 72 4.06 11.79 -17.46
CA ASN A 72 3.48 10.61 -18.08
C ASN A 72 3.50 9.37 -17.19
N LEU A 73 4.60 9.11 -16.47
CA LEU A 73 4.69 7.97 -15.53
C LEU A 73 3.78 8.14 -14.32
N VAL A 74 3.54 9.37 -13.86
CA VAL A 74 2.60 9.66 -12.76
C VAL A 74 1.15 9.45 -13.21
N ALA A 75 0.81 9.90 -14.41
CA ALA A 75 -0.53 9.70 -14.98
C ALA A 75 -0.78 8.24 -15.39
N ASN A 76 0.25 7.54 -15.85
CA ASN A 76 0.20 6.18 -16.37
C ASN A 76 1.29 5.32 -15.71
N PRO A 77 1.14 5.00 -14.41
CA PRO A 77 2.12 4.18 -13.71
C PRO A 77 2.25 2.80 -14.38
N PRO A 78 3.48 2.27 -14.53
CA PRO A 78 3.67 0.91 -15.03
C PRO A 78 2.92 -0.12 -14.18
N SER A 79 2.54 -1.24 -14.81
CA SER A 79 1.90 -2.36 -14.10
C SER A 79 2.77 -2.85 -12.94
N GLY A 80 2.15 -3.09 -11.78
CA GLY A 80 2.86 -3.50 -10.56
C GLY A 80 3.48 -2.35 -9.76
N SER A 81 3.25 -1.10 -10.15
CA SER A 81 3.58 0.06 -9.31
C SER A 81 2.81 0.00 -8.00
N ASN A 82 3.52 0.11 -6.89
CA ASN A 82 2.93 0.08 -5.55
C ASN A 82 3.10 1.45 -4.90
N VAL A 83 2.06 1.89 -4.17
CA VAL A 83 2.17 3.03 -3.27
C VAL A 83 2.23 2.48 -1.85
N THR A 84 3.22 2.90 -1.08
CA THR A 84 3.36 2.55 0.33
C THR A 84 2.96 3.73 1.21
N GLY A 85 2.36 3.42 2.37
CA GLY A 85 1.87 4.43 3.31
C GLY A 85 0.46 4.92 2.99
N ASN A 86 0.16 6.14 3.44
CA ASN A 86 -1.19 6.69 3.39
C ASN A 86 -1.52 7.24 2.00
N VAL A 87 -2.64 6.78 1.43
CA VAL A 87 -3.19 7.32 0.18
C VAL A 87 -4.44 8.14 0.51
N ALA A 88 -4.42 9.42 0.14
CA ALA A 88 -5.58 10.28 0.25
C ALA A 88 -6.12 10.59 -1.16
N ALA A 89 -7.36 10.20 -1.42
CA ALA A 89 -8.09 10.54 -2.64
C ALA A 89 -9.24 11.50 -2.28
N SER A 90 -9.27 12.68 -2.90
CA SER A 90 -10.34 13.68 -2.69
C SER A 90 -11.59 13.42 -3.53
N GLY A 91 -11.49 12.53 -4.51
CA GLY A 91 -12.58 12.12 -5.38
C GLY A 91 -12.96 10.66 -5.20
N ASN A 92 -13.55 10.08 -6.24
CA ASN A 92 -13.91 8.67 -6.25
C ASN A 92 -12.66 7.79 -6.34
N LEU A 93 -12.59 6.77 -5.48
CA LEU A 93 -11.66 5.66 -5.63
C LEU A 93 -12.34 4.57 -6.47
N SER A 94 -11.74 4.19 -7.61
CA SER A 94 -12.17 3.06 -8.41
C SER A 94 -11.06 2.02 -8.44
N VAL A 95 -11.38 0.78 -8.08
CA VAL A 95 -10.43 -0.34 -8.07
C VAL A 95 -10.90 -1.37 -9.09
N GLY A 96 -10.08 -1.62 -10.12
CA GLY A 96 -10.41 -2.56 -11.19
C GLY A 96 -10.32 -4.05 -10.82
N GLY A 97 -9.84 -4.36 -9.61
CA GLY A 97 -9.68 -5.71 -9.08
C GLY A 97 -10.21 -5.85 -7.66
N THR A 98 -9.58 -6.72 -6.87
CA THR A 98 -9.95 -6.94 -5.47
C THR A 98 -9.43 -5.82 -4.58
N THR A 99 -10.29 -5.31 -3.70
CA THR A 99 -9.88 -4.46 -2.57
C THR A 99 -9.89 -5.30 -1.31
N THR A 100 -8.78 -5.32 -0.58
CA THR A 100 -8.66 -6.00 0.72
C THR A 100 -8.28 -4.96 1.76
N ALA A 101 -9.07 -4.85 2.82
CA ALA A 101 -8.76 -4.04 3.99
C ALA A 101 -8.53 -4.98 5.18
N THR A 102 -7.36 -4.89 5.82
CA THR A 102 -7.05 -5.63 7.05
C THR A 102 -7.53 -4.91 8.31
N GLY A 103 -7.78 -3.60 8.20
CA GLY A 103 -8.39 -2.79 9.23
C GLY A 103 -9.81 -2.36 8.86
N ASP A 104 -10.32 -1.38 9.60
CA ASP A 104 -11.69 -0.92 9.47
C ASP A 104 -11.97 -0.16 8.17
N ILE A 105 -13.20 -0.29 7.68
CA ILE A 105 -13.75 0.54 6.59
C ILE A 105 -14.72 1.54 7.19
N PHE A 106 -14.28 2.79 7.37
CA PHE A 106 -15.12 3.88 7.87
C PHE A 106 -15.86 4.59 6.73
N THR A 107 -17.20 4.64 6.80
CA THR A 107 -18.06 5.33 5.83
C THR A 107 -18.99 6.36 6.49
N PRO A 108 -18.45 7.35 7.23
CA PRO A 108 -19.24 8.22 8.12
C PRO A 108 -20.28 9.09 7.41
N ASN A 109 -20.11 9.35 6.11
CA ASN A 109 -21.02 10.15 5.28
C ASN A 109 -21.75 9.30 4.24
N ALA A 110 -21.91 7.99 4.47
CA ALA A 110 -22.72 7.15 3.61
C ALA A 110 -24.18 7.65 3.58
N THR A 111 -24.76 7.74 2.38
CA THR A 111 -26.17 8.10 2.20
C THR A 111 -27.02 6.86 1.96
N PRO A 112 -28.32 6.87 2.32
CA PRO A 112 -29.20 5.73 2.09
C PRO A 112 -29.28 5.36 0.61
N ALA A 113 -29.16 4.07 0.30
CA ALA A 113 -29.36 3.58 -1.05
C ALA A 113 -30.86 3.51 -1.36
N VAL A 114 -31.34 4.36 -2.28
CA VAL A 114 -32.78 4.48 -2.59
C VAL A 114 -33.23 3.73 -3.84
N THR A 115 -32.30 3.36 -4.73
CA THR A 115 -32.59 2.61 -5.96
C THR A 115 -31.45 1.62 -6.26
N ALA A 116 -31.77 0.53 -6.95
CA ALA A 116 -30.80 -0.46 -7.45
C ALA A 116 -29.80 -1.02 -6.40
N TYR A 117 -30.20 -1.12 -5.14
CA TYR A 117 -29.37 -1.65 -4.07
C TYR A 117 -29.58 -3.17 -3.88
N THR A 118 -28.63 -3.80 -3.20
CA THR A 118 -28.72 -5.20 -2.75
C THR A 118 -28.21 -5.28 -1.33
N ASN A 119 -28.80 -6.15 -0.52
CA ASN A 119 -28.24 -6.46 0.79
C ASN A 119 -26.91 -7.17 0.59
N ALA A 120 -25.93 -6.76 1.39
CA ALA A 120 -24.60 -7.32 1.40
C ALA A 120 -24.32 -8.00 2.74
N TYR A 121 -23.46 -9.01 2.69
CA TYR A 121 -23.01 -9.83 3.81
C TYR A 121 -21.48 -9.83 3.83
N ILE A 122 -20.88 -10.02 4.99
CA ILE A 122 -19.44 -10.28 5.14
C ILE A 122 -19.27 -11.78 5.31
N ASN A 123 -18.53 -12.41 4.40
CA ASN A 123 -18.21 -13.84 4.50
C ASN A 123 -17.19 -14.07 5.62
N GLY A 124 -17.04 -15.33 6.07
CA GLY A 124 -16.02 -15.70 7.06
C GLY A 124 -14.56 -15.42 6.61
N ASP A 125 -14.33 -15.25 5.30
CA ASP A 125 -13.04 -14.83 4.74
C ASP A 125 -12.89 -13.30 4.58
N GLY A 126 -13.79 -12.52 5.17
CA GLY A 126 -13.79 -11.05 5.16
C GLY A 126 -14.32 -10.41 3.89
N ARG A 127 -14.71 -11.17 2.86
CA ARG A 127 -15.21 -10.59 1.60
C ARG A 127 -16.65 -10.09 1.71
N LEU A 128 -16.89 -8.87 1.24
CA LEU A 128 -18.25 -8.34 1.03
C LEU A 128 -18.93 -9.05 -0.15
N SER A 129 -20.06 -9.70 0.11
CA SER A 129 -20.81 -10.50 -0.87
C SER A 129 -22.28 -10.11 -0.91
N LYS A 130 -22.97 -10.44 -1.99
CA LYS A 130 -24.42 -10.22 -2.12
C LYS A 130 -25.20 -11.38 -1.53
N GLY A 131 -26.34 -11.11 -0.90
CA GLY A 131 -27.26 -12.15 -0.44
C GLY A 131 -27.84 -12.96 -1.59
N ALA A 132 -27.41 -14.22 -1.76
CA ALA A 132 -27.89 -15.08 -2.82
C ALA A 132 -29.22 -15.77 -2.42
N SER A 133 -30.35 -15.25 -2.91
CA SER A 133 -31.67 -15.85 -2.65
C SER A 133 -32.23 -16.70 -3.81
N SER A 134 -31.65 -16.60 -5.00
CA SER A 134 -32.13 -17.32 -6.19
C SER A 134 -31.89 -18.83 -6.10
N ALA A 135 -32.86 -19.63 -6.56
CA ALA A 135 -32.77 -21.09 -6.64
C ALA A 135 -31.56 -21.57 -7.47
N ARG A 136 -31.02 -20.76 -8.40
CA ARG A 136 -29.83 -21.11 -9.18
C ARG A 136 -28.55 -21.29 -8.33
N TYR A 137 -28.55 -20.75 -7.11
CA TYR A 137 -27.44 -20.87 -6.16
C TYR A 137 -27.76 -21.82 -5.00
N LYS A 138 -28.95 -22.43 -4.99
CA LYS A 138 -29.44 -23.27 -3.91
C LYS A 138 -29.69 -24.69 -4.43
N VAL A 139 -29.41 -25.68 -3.60
CA VAL A 139 -29.62 -27.09 -3.89
C VAL A 139 -30.47 -27.71 -2.79
N ASN A 140 -31.09 -28.87 -3.05
CA ASN A 140 -31.91 -29.61 -2.07
C ASN A 140 -33.01 -28.75 -1.43
N ILE A 141 -33.78 -28.04 -2.26
CA ILE A 141 -34.84 -27.15 -1.79
C ILE A 141 -36.08 -28.00 -1.47
N GLU A 142 -36.37 -28.16 -0.19
CA GLU A 142 -37.51 -28.93 0.30
C GLU A 142 -38.40 -28.07 1.22
N PRO A 143 -39.73 -28.26 1.21
CA PRO A 143 -40.61 -27.65 2.20
C PRO A 143 -40.25 -28.11 3.61
N VAL A 144 -40.34 -27.21 4.58
CA VAL A 144 -40.12 -27.51 6.01
C VAL A 144 -41.47 -27.50 6.73
N ASP A 145 -41.73 -28.54 7.54
CA ASP A 145 -42.84 -28.52 8.49
C ASP A 145 -42.46 -27.62 9.70
N PRO A 146 -43.15 -26.50 9.93
CA PRO A 146 -42.77 -25.59 11.02
C PRO A 146 -42.86 -26.23 12.42
N ALA A 147 -43.68 -27.28 12.59
CA ALA A 147 -43.79 -28.01 13.85
C ALA A 147 -42.53 -28.84 14.14
N SER A 148 -41.82 -29.27 13.10
CA SER A 148 -40.59 -30.06 13.23
C SER A 148 -39.35 -29.22 13.57
N LEU A 149 -39.48 -27.89 13.63
CA LEU A 149 -38.36 -26.99 13.92
C LEU A 149 -37.87 -27.09 15.38
N GLY A 150 -38.69 -27.65 16.28
CA GLY A 150 -38.37 -27.72 17.71
C GLY A 150 -38.55 -26.36 18.42
N PRO A 151 -37.99 -26.20 19.64
CA PRO A 151 -38.11 -24.99 20.44
C PRO A 151 -37.20 -23.87 19.93
N ILE A 152 -37.67 -23.11 18.93
CA ILE A 152 -36.88 -22.05 18.29
C ILE A 152 -37.13 -20.64 18.86
N PHE A 153 -37.64 -20.55 20.09
CA PHE A 153 -37.87 -19.28 20.82
C PHE A 153 -36.87 -19.15 21.97
N PRO A 154 -35.63 -18.72 21.69
CA PRO A 154 -34.61 -18.58 22.72
C PRO A 154 -34.97 -17.49 23.73
N GLN A 155 -34.40 -17.61 24.93
CA GLN A 155 -34.52 -16.61 25.97
C GLN A 155 -33.93 -15.26 25.50
N LEU A 156 -34.66 -14.17 25.73
CA LEU A 156 -34.12 -12.82 25.61
C LEU A 156 -33.27 -12.49 26.83
N ASN A 157 -32.14 -11.83 26.58
CA ASN A 157 -31.21 -11.40 27.60
C ASN A 157 -31.03 -9.89 27.50
N GLU A 158 -30.89 -9.24 28.65
CA GLU A 158 -30.32 -7.90 28.75
C GLU A 158 -28.80 -8.04 28.90
N PHE A 159 -28.04 -7.26 28.14
CA PHE A 159 -26.58 -7.28 28.19
C PHE A 159 -26.00 -5.92 27.83
N GLU A 160 -24.76 -5.70 28.28
CA GLU A 160 -23.95 -4.53 27.93
C GLU A 160 -22.74 -5.00 27.12
N MET A 161 -22.31 -4.17 26.17
CA MET A 161 -21.09 -4.45 25.41
C MET A 161 -19.88 -4.04 26.24
N ARG A 162 -18.90 -4.94 26.43
CA ARG A 162 -17.70 -4.67 27.24
C ARG A 162 -16.89 -3.45 26.78
N SER A 163 -16.90 -3.18 25.48
CA SER A 163 -16.18 -2.07 24.85
C SER A 163 -16.98 -0.78 24.72
N ASP A 164 -18.26 -0.78 25.11
CA ASP A 164 -19.10 0.41 25.10
C ASP A 164 -18.79 1.27 26.33
N PRO A 165 -18.18 2.47 26.17
CA PRO A 165 -17.84 3.31 27.30
C PRO A 165 -19.06 3.79 28.10
N ASP A 166 -20.23 3.82 27.46
CA ASP A 166 -21.48 4.28 28.07
C ASP A 166 -22.28 3.15 28.73
N HIS A 167 -21.81 1.90 28.61
CA HIS A 167 -22.47 0.72 29.18
C HIS A 167 -23.97 0.65 28.84
N THR A 168 -24.31 0.92 27.57
CA THR A 168 -25.71 0.96 27.14
C THR A 168 -26.31 -0.44 27.20
N VAL A 169 -27.37 -0.63 28.00
CA VAL A 169 -28.11 -1.89 28.08
C VAL A 169 -28.83 -2.15 26.76
N ARG A 170 -28.65 -3.36 26.24
CA ARG A 170 -29.28 -3.87 25.01
C ARG A 170 -30.04 -5.14 25.30
N ILE A 171 -31.06 -5.40 24.47
CA ILE A 171 -31.84 -6.63 24.54
C ILE A 171 -31.55 -7.46 23.30
N GLY A 172 -31.32 -8.76 23.49
CA GLY A 172 -31.13 -9.68 22.38
C GLY A 172 -30.85 -11.11 22.80
N HIS A 173 -30.26 -11.87 21.88
CA HIS A 173 -29.88 -13.27 22.08
C HIS A 173 -28.35 -13.40 22.06
N ILE A 174 -27.84 -14.42 22.76
CA ILE A 174 -26.42 -14.72 22.89
C ILE A 174 -26.10 -15.94 22.01
N ALA A 175 -25.13 -15.81 21.11
CA ALA A 175 -24.84 -16.83 20.09
C ALA A 175 -24.45 -18.17 20.71
N GLU A 176 -23.68 -18.14 21.79
CA GLU A 176 -23.24 -19.32 22.55
C GLU A 176 -24.42 -20.06 23.20
N HIS A 177 -25.45 -19.33 23.65
CA HIS A 177 -26.66 -19.96 24.20
C HIS A 177 -27.45 -20.68 23.11
N LEU A 178 -27.54 -20.09 21.91
CA LEU A 178 -28.18 -20.74 20.76
C LEU A 178 -27.36 -21.94 20.28
N ALA A 179 -26.03 -21.86 20.30
CA ALA A 179 -25.15 -22.94 19.90
C ALA A 179 -25.24 -24.16 20.83
N ALA A 180 -25.63 -23.96 22.10
CA ALA A 180 -25.82 -25.04 23.07
C ALA A 180 -27.12 -25.84 22.85
N ASP A 181 -28.07 -25.33 22.07
CA ASP A 181 -29.34 -26.00 21.77
C ASP A 181 -29.36 -26.54 20.32
N PRO A 182 -29.48 -27.86 20.12
CA PRO A 182 -29.54 -28.46 18.78
C PRO A 182 -30.64 -27.89 17.85
N ALA A 183 -31.75 -27.39 18.40
CA ALA A 183 -32.82 -26.79 17.58
C ALA A 183 -32.39 -25.42 17.01
N LEU A 184 -31.56 -24.69 17.76
CA LEU A 184 -31.18 -23.31 17.49
C LEU A 184 -29.83 -23.18 16.77
N GLN A 185 -28.97 -24.20 16.86
CA GLN A 185 -27.62 -24.19 16.29
C GLN A 185 -27.57 -23.78 14.81
N ARG A 186 -28.60 -24.14 14.03
CA ARG A 186 -28.71 -23.81 12.60
C ARG A 186 -28.77 -22.32 12.28
N PHE A 187 -29.05 -21.47 13.27
CA PHE A 187 -29.14 -20.02 13.13
C PHE A 187 -27.88 -19.30 13.63
N VAL A 188 -26.91 -20.05 14.16
CA VAL A 188 -25.63 -19.50 14.63
C VAL A 188 -24.66 -19.39 13.47
N VAL A 189 -24.03 -18.23 13.37
CA VAL A 189 -22.92 -17.98 12.45
C VAL A 189 -21.63 -18.11 13.26
N TYR A 190 -20.73 -18.95 12.77
CA TYR A 190 -19.46 -19.24 13.42
C TYR A 190 -18.33 -18.46 12.74
N ALA A 191 -17.41 -17.94 13.56
CA ALA A 191 -16.14 -17.40 13.10
C ALA A 191 -15.01 -18.35 13.51
N GLU A 192 -13.95 -18.40 12.70
CA GLU A 192 -12.73 -19.11 13.07
C GLU A 192 -11.86 -18.19 13.94
N ILE A 193 -11.65 -18.58 15.19
CA ILE A 193 -10.83 -17.86 16.16
C ILE A 193 -9.81 -18.85 16.70
N ASP A 194 -8.52 -18.53 16.52
CA ASP A 194 -7.40 -19.41 16.91
C ASP A 194 -7.48 -20.84 16.34
N GLY A 195 -8.07 -20.99 15.14
CA GLY A 195 -8.22 -22.27 14.44
C GLY A 195 -9.46 -23.07 14.85
N GLU A 196 -10.28 -22.56 15.76
CA GLU A 196 -11.51 -23.22 16.22
C GLU A 196 -12.77 -22.44 15.80
N PRO A 197 -13.84 -23.11 15.34
CA PRO A 197 -15.09 -22.45 15.02
C PRO A 197 -15.83 -22.09 16.31
N LEU A 198 -15.92 -20.80 16.62
CA LEU A 198 -16.67 -20.29 17.77
C LEU A 198 -17.94 -19.57 17.32
N PRO A 199 -19.05 -19.68 18.07
CA PRO A 199 -20.24 -18.85 17.85
C PRO A 199 -19.85 -17.37 17.88
N ASP A 200 -20.19 -16.62 16.83
CA ASP A 200 -19.80 -15.21 16.71
C ASP A 200 -21.02 -14.31 16.50
N SER A 201 -21.97 -14.75 15.68
CA SER A 201 -23.23 -14.01 15.48
C SER A 201 -24.42 -14.93 15.24
N ILE A 202 -25.59 -14.33 15.05
CA ILE A 202 -26.85 -15.02 14.82
C ILE A 202 -27.44 -14.51 13.50
N ASP A 203 -27.86 -15.41 12.63
CA ASP A 203 -28.70 -15.08 11.48
C ASP A 203 -30.13 -14.80 11.95
N PHE A 204 -30.33 -13.59 12.49
CA PHE A 204 -31.62 -13.15 13.03
C PHE A 204 -32.73 -13.16 11.97
N ILE A 205 -32.41 -12.96 10.69
CA ILE A 205 -33.41 -12.97 9.63
C ILE A 205 -33.94 -14.40 9.44
N SER A 206 -33.04 -15.38 9.34
CA SER A 206 -33.43 -16.79 9.23
C SER A 206 -34.19 -17.27 10.47
N LEU A 207 -33.73 -16.89 11.67
CA LEU A 207 -34.43 -17.21 12.92
C LEU A 207 -35.84 -16.63 12.95
N LEU A 208 -36.01 -15.34 12.59
CA LEU A 208 -37.30 -14.67 12.56
C LEU A 208 -38.27 -15.33 11.57
N LEU A 209 -37.79 -15.69 10.37
CA LEU A 209 -38.61 -16.40 9.38
C LEU A 209 -39.11 -17.75 9.90
N ALA A 210 -38.24 -18.51 10.56
CA ALA A 210 -38.58 -19.80 11.16
C ALA A 210 -39.61 -19.65 12.30
N GLN A 211 -39.38 -18.69 13.21
CA GLN A 211 -40.30 -18.39 14.31
C GLN A 211 -41.67 -17.97 13.81
N THR A 212 -41.71 -17.08 12.80
CA THR A 212 -42.95 -16.61 12.19
C THR A 212 -43.73 -17.76 11.56
N ALA A 213 -43.06 -18.67 10.85
CA ALA A 213 -43.69 -19.85 10.28
C ALA A 213 -44.29 -20.78 11.36
N GLN A 214 -43.57 -21.01 12.46
CA GLN A 214 -44.06 -21.83 13.57
C GLN A 214 -45.25 -21.18 14.30
N LEU A 215 -45.22 -19.85 14.51
CA LEU A 215 -46.36 -19.12 15.07
C LEU A 215 -47.59 -19.21 14.16
N GLN A 216 -47.42 -18.99 12.86
CA GLN A 216 -48.52 -19.06 11.90
C GLN A 216 -49.22 -20.42 11.95
N GLN A 217 -48.47 -21.52 11.98
CA GLN A 217 -49.04 -22.87 12.06
C GLN A 217 -49.81 -23.08 13.38
N ARG A 218 -49.29 -22.57 14.49
CA ARG A 218 -49.97 -22.63 15.80
C ARG A 218 -51.27 -21.84 15.80
N VAL A 219 -51.28 -20.64 15.24
CA VAL A 219 -52.49 -19.81 15.10
C VAL A 219 -53.54 -20.55 14.27
N VAL A 220 -53.18 -21.08 13.09
CA VAL A 220 -54.09 -21.86 12.24
C VAL A 220 -54.67 -23.07 12.98
N THR A 221 -53.84 -23.76 13.76
CA THR A 221 -54.27 -24.93 14.55
C THR A 221 -55.28 -24.52 15.63
N LEU A 222 -55.03 -23.41 16.32
CA LEU A 222 -55.93 -22.90 17.36
C LEU A 222 -57.27 -22.42 16.77
N GLU A 223 -57.24 -21.72 15.64
CA GLU A 223 -58.46 -21.26 14.96
C GLU A 223 -59.33 -22.43 14.50
N ALA A 224 -58.71 -23.51 14.02
CA ALA A 224 -59.42 -24.73 13.64
C ALA A 224 -60.08 -25.47 14.82
N GLN A 225 -59.64 -25.23 16.06
CA GLN A 225 -60.25 -25.82 17.26
C GLN A 225 -61.45 -25.03 17.78
N VAL A 226 -61.64 -23.79 17.30
CA VAL A 226 -62.73 -22.89 17.71
C VAL A 226 -63.98 -23.06 16.82
N HIS A 227 -63.88 -23.80 15.72
CA HIS A 227 -64.94 -24.11 14.77
C HIS A 227 -65.35 -25.59 14.82
#